data_AF-A0A1D9QMU1-F1
#
_entry.id   AF-A0A1D9QMU1-F1
#
_cell.length_a   1.000
_cell.length_b   1.000
_cell.length_c   1.000
_cell.angle_alpha   90.00
_cell.angle_beta   90.00
_cell.angle_gamma   90.00
#
_symmetry.space_group_name_H-M   'P 1'
#
loop_
_entity.id
_entity.type
_entity.pdbx_description
1 polymer ?
#
loop_
_entity_poly.entity_id
_entity_poly.type
_entity_poly.pdbx_seq_one_letter_code
_entity_poly.pdbx_strand_id
1 'polypeptide(L)'
;MLHYKVRDNRDWLYNTSRNILKTWTLNFEYLRFSEYLSTNRRESSFCWVMTAKPASDRSPSIVVHLIRHASSNYQEGGVDFGLSSRGERQCDELYENVRKHAGYITHIFSSPMKRCVETARKGLLEATGRGVRIQIMPTLAGRNSGIPWTLREENQEQDISGPWVGEVADPRSKTKDADFVIGWLNGKDLSLQEAQKVLEVVVVSQMQLLQELLWRIKGGRHGWSNATIFTYSLNDKGKWTHSQHPKNIDSLRVLQQVWRREIGDAAVKKQKKEEIIKKQKEDSILVVDRETNEIVTFGEFQKFLKERHAKEFQETENPVAKRRRRR
;
A
#
# COMPACT_ATOMS: atom_id res chain seq x y z
N MET A 1 56.35 27.74 -16.48
CA MET A 1 56.09 28.31 -15.15
C MET A 1 54.76 29.07 -15.22
N LEU A 2 53.67 28.43 -14.83
CA LEU A 2 52.31 28.99 -14.79
C LEU A 2 51.62 28.34 -13.59
N HIS A 3 51.49 29.12 -12.51
CA HIS A 3 50.81 28.74 -11.28
C HIS A 3 49.30 28.85 -11.48
N TYR A 4 48.55 27.76 -11.27
CA TYR A 4 47.13 27.84 -10.94
C TYR A 4 46.91 27.49 -9.47
N LYS A 5 46.52 28.51 -8.71
CA LYS A 5 46.03 28.41 -7.32
C LYS A 5 44.68 27.70 -7.33
N VAL A 6 44.61 26.54 -6.68
CA VAL A 6 43.34 25.87 -6.34
C VAL A 6 42.64 26.73 -5.28
N ARG A 7 41.50 27.34 -5.64
CA ARG A 7 40.59 28.02 -4.70
C ARG A 7 39.62 26.99 -4.10
N ASP A 8 39.36 27.16 -2.81
CA ASP A 8 38.69 26.25 -1.89
C ASP A 8 37.37 25.61 -2.37
N ASN A 9 37.32 24.27 -2.28
CA ASN A 9 36.20 23.40 -2.61
C ASN A 9 35.09 23.36 -1.52
N ARG A 10 35.03 24.35 -0.61
CA ARG A 10 34.06 24.34 0.51
C ARG A 10 32.68 24.89 0.13
N ASP A 11 32.62 25.82 -0.82
CA ASP A 11 31.34 26.46 -1.21
C ASP A 11 30.45 25.56 -2.07
N TRP A 12 31.03 24.62 -2.81
CA TRP A 12 30.27 23.66 -3.62
C TRP A 12 29.59 22.60 -2.74
N LEU A 13 30.30 22.08 -1.73
CA LEU A 13 29.74 21.14 -0.75
C LEU A 13 28.65 21.81 0.11
N TYR A 14 28.83 23.09 0.49
CA TYR A 14 27.86 23.80 1.32
C TYR A 14 26.54 24.11 0.58
N ASN A 15 26.63 24.50 -0.71
CA ASN A 15 25.43 24.78 -1.52
C ASN A 15 24.68 23.52 -1.98
N THR A 16 25.41 22.43 -2.25
CA THR A 16 24.78 21.14 -2.58
C THR A 16 24.05 20.56 -1.36
N SER A 17 24.65 20.69 -0.17
CA SER A 17 24.02 20.29 1.09
C SER A 17 22.76 21.09 1.40
N ARG A 18 22.76 22.42 1.18
CA ARG A 18 21.58 23.28 1.41
C ARG A 18 20.40 23.00 0.48
N ASN A 19 20.65 22.63 -0.77
CA ASN A 19 19.59 22.29 -1.73
C ASN A 19 19.00 20.89 -1.47
N ILE A 20 19.81 19.95 -0.98
CA ILE A 20 19.33 18.65 -0.48
C ILE A 20 18.55 18.83 0.84
N LEU A 21 19.00 19.71 1.74
CA LEU A 21 18.31 20.02 3.00
C LEU A 21 16.94 20.69 2.81
N LYS A 22 16.76 21.54 1.78
CA LYS A 22 15.46 22.17 1.50
C LYS A 22 14.39 21.20 0.96
N THR A 23 14.79 20.06 0.41
CA THR A 23 13.87 19.02 -0.06
C THR A 23 13.55 17.97 1.02
N TRP A 24 14.30 17.96 2.12
CA TRP A 24 14.20 16.96 3.19
C TRP A 24 13.62 17.48 4.52
N THR A 25 13.25 18.77 4.61
CA THR A 25 12.60 19.36 5.80
C THR A 25 11.10 19.10 5.84
N LEU A 26 10.69 17.83 5.83
CA LEU A 26 9.36 17.39 6.26
C LEU A 26 9.53 16.28 7.30
N ASN A 27 9.44 16.67 8.57
CA ASN A 27 9.22 15.84 9.76
C ASN A 27 10.42 15.07 10.38
N PHE A 28 11.43 15.74 10.91
CA PHE A 28 12.38 15.12 11.87
C PHE A 28 12.49 15.93 13.16
N GLU A 29 12.24 15.29 14.31
CA GLU A 29 12.60 15.81 15.63
C GLU A 29 14.05 15.38 15.93
N TYR A 30 14.89 16.35 16.32
CA TYR A 30 16.28 16.13 16.68
C TYR A 30 16.40 16.00 18.20
N LEU A 31 16.75 14.82 18.71
CA LEU A 31 17.21 14.64 20.10
C LEU A 31 18.75 14.66 20.12
N ARG A 32 19.34 15.68 20.75
CA ARG A 32 20.77 15.68 21.14
C ARG A 32 20.90 14.89 22.44
N PHE A 33 21.50 13.71 22.38
CA PHE A 33 22.10 13.09 23.57
C PHE A 33 23.57 13.48 23.62
N SER A 34 23.97 14.22 24.65
CA SER A 34 25.38 14.37 25.03
C SER A 34 25.57 13.72 26.39
N GLU A 35 26.17 12.53 26.42
CA GLU A 35 26.73 12.01 27.66
C GLU A 35 28.00 11.20 27.37
N TYR A 36 29.10 11.79 27.84
CA TYR A 36 30.31 11.16 28.39
C TYR A 36 30.96 10.00 27.64
N LEU A 37 32.00 10.31 26.86
CA LEU A 37 33.26 9.57 26.92
C LEU A 37 34.44 10.55 26.81
N SER A 38 35.19 10.62 27.91
CA SER A 38 36.40 11.40 28.08
C SER A 38 37.57 10.81 27.30
N THR A 39 38.41 11.70 26.78
CA THR A 39 39.84 11.49 26.51
C THR A 39 40.23 10.34 25.58
N ASN A 40 40.10 10.56 24.27
CA ASN A 40 41.24 10.44 23.36
C ASN A 40 40.90 11.06 22.00
N ARG A 41 41.75 12.01 21.56
CA ARG A 41 41.71 12.59 20.22
C ARG A 41 42.05 11.49 19.21
N ARG A 42 41.05 10.98 18.49
CA ARG A 42 41.15 10.53 17.08
C ARG A 42 39.74 10.23 16.58
N GLU A 43 39.39 10.90 15.48
CA GLU A 43 38.28 10.60 14.58
C GLU A 43 36.91 10.41 15.25
N SER A 44 36.22 11.52 15.46
CA SER A 44 34.76 11.52 15.60
C SER A 44 34.13 11.10 14.27
N SER A 45 34.09 9.80 14.01
CA SER A 45 33.13 9.20 13.08
C SER A 45 31.74 9.51 13.62
N PHE A 46 31.11 10.55 13.05
CA PHE A 46 29.69 10.82 13.23
C PHE A 46 28.92 9.64 12.63
N CYS A 47 28.64 8.63 13.44
CA CYS A 47 27.63 7.64 13.12
C CYS A 47 26.29 8.34 13.28
N TRP A 48 25.71 8.79 12.18
CA TRP A 48 24.30 9.18 12.15
C TRP A 48 23.50 7.91 12.45
N VAL A 49 23.17 7.71 13.72
CA VAL A 49 22.08 6.80 14.06
C VAL A 49 20.83 7.49 13.55
N MET A 50 20.48 7.20 12.30
CA MET A 50 19.15 7.41 11.76
C MET A 50 18.23 6.57 12.64
N THR A 51 17.76 7.14 13.75
CA THR A 51 16.61 6.60 14.46
C THR A 51 15.47 6.76 13.48
N ALA A 52 15.22 5.70 12.70
CA ALA A 52 14.04 5.57 11.90
C ALA A 52 12.88 5.92 12.83
N LYS A 53 12.13 6.98 12.50
CA LYS A 53 10.82 7.16 13.11
C LYS A 53 10.12 5.81 13.00
N PRO A 54 9.42 5.35 14.05
CA PRO A 54 8.62 4.13 13.93
C PRO A 54 7.81 4.27 12.65
N ALA A 55 7.97 3.30 11.74
CA ALA A 55 7.33 3.34 10.44
C ALA A 55 5.85 3.59 10.69
N SER A 56 5.30 4.68 10.12
CA SER A 56 3.87 4.96 10.21
C SER A 56 3.14 3.69 9.79
N ASP A 57 2.18 3.21 10.59
CA ASP A 57 1.46 1.98 10.25
C ASP A 57 0.68 2.10 8.93
N ARG A 58 0.46 3.33 8.45
CA ARG A 58 -0.16 3.66 7.16
C ARG A 58 0.85 4.18 6.14
N SER A 59 0.57 3.95 4.87
CA SER A 59 1.40 4.42 3.75
C SER A 59 1.60 5.94 3.83
N PRO A 60 2.83 6.45 3.57
CA PRO A 60 3.10 7.89 3.57
C PRO A 60 2.31 8.64 2.51
N SER A 61 1.90 7.95 1.44
CA SER A 61 1.03 8.51 0.40
C SER A 61 0.31 7.42 -0.39
N ILE A 62 -0.81 7.80 -1.00
CA ILE A 62 -1.58 7.00 -1.95
C ILE A 62 -1.56 7.74 -3.28
N VAL A 63 -1.26 7.03 -4.36
CA VAL A 63 -1.43 7.54 -5.73
C VAL A 63 -2.87 7.24 -6.16
N VAL A 64 -3.58 8.25 -6.64
CA VAL A 64 -4.99 8.13 -7.05
C VAL A 64 -5.12 8.55 -8.50
N HIS A 65 -5.56 7.62 -9.34
CA HIS A 65 -5.88 7.86 -10.74
C HIS A 65 -7.39 8.02 -10.90
N LEU A 66 -7.83 9.20 -11.33
CA LEU A 66 -9.23 9.50 -11.63
C LEU A 66 -9.44 9.40 -13.15
N ILE A 67 -10.39 8.56 -13.56
CA ILE A 67 -10.68 8.29 -14.97
C ILE A 67 -12.17 8.53 -15.22
N ARG A 68 -12.47 9.36 -16.23
CA ARG A 68 -13.82 9.44 -16.79
C ARG A 68 -14.03 8.28 -17.75
N HIS A 69 -15.21 7.65 -17.71
CA HIS A 69 -15.58 6.62 -18.69
C HIS A 69 -15.40 7.07 -20.15
N ALA A 70 -15.19 6.10 -21.05
CA ALA A 70 -15.11 6.34 -22.47
C ALA A 70 -16.48 6.69 -23.09
N SER A 71 -16.51 7.11 -24.36
CA SER A 71 -17.75 7.48 -25.06
C SER A 71 -18.75 6.32 -25.08
N SER A 72 -19.95 6.53 -24.54
CA SER A 72 -21.04 5.55 -24.53
C SER A 72 -22.00 5.68 -25.71
N ASN A 73 -22.73 4.62 -26.02
CA ASN A 73 -23.71 4.61 -27.11
C ASN A 73 -25.09 5.12 -26.66
N TYR A 74 -25.25 6.45 -26.59
CA TYR A 74 -26.52 7.06 -26.15
C TYR A 74 -27.71 6.84 -27.10
N GLN A 75 -27.49 6.25 -28.28
CA GLN A 75 -28.51 6.09 -29.33
C GLN A 75 -29.28 4.77 -29.21
N GLU A 76 -28.85 3.83 -28.36
CA GLU A 76 -29.47 2.49 -28.25
C GLU A 76 -30.74 2.43 -27.38
N GLY A 77 -31.19 3.56 -26.82
CA GLY A 77 -32.30 3.58 -25.85
C GLY A 77 -31.92 3.00 -24.49
N GLY A 78 -32.59 3.45 -23.42
CA GLY A 78 -32.27 3.08 -22.03
C GLY A 78 -31.47 4.15 -21.28
N VAL A 79 -30.94 3.78 -20.11
CA VAL A 79 -30.28 4.71 -19.18
C VAL A 79 -28.89 4.27 -18.71
N ASP A 80 -28.53 2.99 -18.88
CA ASP A 80 -27.17 2.46 -18.64
C ASP A 80 -26.52 1.89 -19.91
N PHE A 81 -26.05 2.81 -20.76
CA PHE A 81 -25.42 2.48 -22.03
C PHE A 81 -24.03 1.87 -21.85
N GLY A 82 -23.71 0.89 -22.71
CA GLY A 82 -22.33 0.41 -22.92
C GLY A 82 -21.49 1.39 -23.74
N LEU A 83 -20.27 0.96 -24.07
CA LEU A 83 -19.35 1.73 -24.92
C LEU A 83 -19.81 1.79 -26.39
N SER A 84 -19.60 2.95 -27.00
CA SER A 84 -19.69 3.11 -28.46
C SER A 84 -18.40 2.62 -29.14
N SER A 85 -18.39 2.41 -30.45
CA SER A 85 -17.16 2.07 -31.20
C SER A 85 -16.06 3.14 -31.09
N ARG A 86 -16.42 4.41 -30.79
CA ARG A 86 -15.44 5.44 -30.42
C ARG A 86 -14.90 5.22 -29.01
N GLY A 87 -15.76 4.86 -28.06
CA GLY A 87 -15.38 4.54 -26.69
C GLY A 87 -14.45 3.34 -26.59
N GLU A 88 -14.64 2.35 -27.45
CA GLU A 88 -13.74 1.19 -27.60
C GLU A 88 -12.31 1.63 -27.92
N ARG A 89 -12.12 2.43 -28.98
CA ARG A 89 -10.80 2.97 -29.35
C ARG A 89 -10.17 3.82 -28.26
N GLN A 90 -10.98 4.60 -27.54
CA GLN A 90 -10.52 5.36 -26.38
C GLN A 90 -10.02 4.46 -25.24
N CYS A 91 -10.57 3.25 -25.09
CA CYS A 91 -10.08 2.28 -24.12
C CYS A 91 -8.74 1.67 -24.57
N ASP A 92 -8.53 1.46 -25.87
CA ASP A 92 -7.24 1.00 -26.40
C ASP A 92 -6.13 2.04 -26.13
N GLU A 93 -6.43 3.32 -26.35
CA GLU A 93 -5.52 4.42 -26.02
C GLU A 93 -5.23 4.49 -24.51
N LEU A 94 -6.26 4.32 -23.67
CA LEU A 94 -6.11 4.28 -22.22
C LEU A 94 -5.23 3.09 -21.78
N TYR A 95 -5.43 1.92 -22.39
CA TYR A 95 -4.61 0.73 -22.14
C TYR A 95 -3.14 1.01 -22.44
N GLU A 96 -2.83 1.57 -23.61
CA GLU A 96 -1.44 1.89 -23.99
C GLU A 96 -0.79 2.89 -23.03
N ASN A 97 -1.55 3.86 -22.53
CA ASN A 97 -1.07 4.85 -21.57
C ASN A 97 -0.80 4.25 -20.18
N VAL A 98 -1.63 3.30 -19.73
CA VAL A 98 -1.58 2.77 -18.36
C VAL A 98 -0.75 1.49 -18.23
N ARG A 99 -0.60 0.68 -19.29
CA ARG A 99 0.02 -0.66 -19.22
C ARG A 99 1.41 -0.67 -18.58
N LYS A 100 2.23 0.36 -18.80
CA LYS A 100 3.58 0.50 -18.20
C LYS A 100 3.55 0.70 -16.68
N HIS A 101 2.44 1.18 -16.16
CA HIS A 101 2.25 1.54 -14.76
C HIS A 101 1.30 0.58 -14.02
N ALA A 102 0.62 -0.30 -14.76
CA ALA A 102 -0.31 -1.29 -14.22
C ALA A 102 0.28 -2.19 -13.14
N GLY A 103 1.61 -2.33 -13.13
CA GLY A 103 2.35 -3.08 -12.11
C GLY A 103 2.20 -2.56 -10.67
N TYR A 104 1.88 -1.27 -10.51
CA TYR A 104 1.78 -0.60 -9.21
C TYR A 104 0.36 -0.51 -8.67
N ILE A 105 -0.65 -0.58 -9.55
CA ILE A 105 -2.07 -0.48 -9.19
C ILE A 105 -2.42 -1.60 -8.21
N THR A 106 -2.97 -1.22 -7.05
CA THR A 106 -3.41 -2.18 -6.02
C THR A 106 -4.93 -2.29 -5.92
N HIS A 107 -5.68 -1.25 -6.28
CA HIS A 107 -7.14 -1.25 -6.23
C HIS A 107 -7.73 -0.56 -7.46
N ILE A 108 -8.85 -1.09 -7.95
CA ILE A 108 -9.65 -0.48 -9.02
C ILE A 108 -11.09 -0.37 -8.53
N PHE A 109 -11.60 0.84 -8.45
CA PHE A 109 -12.99 1.12 -8.17
C PHE A 109 -13.69 1.62 -9.42
N SER A 110 -14.87 1.07 -9.69
CA SER A 110 -15.72 1.54 -10.77
C SER A 110 -17.11 1.90 -10.28
N SER A 111 -17.66 2.94 -10.89
CA SER A 111 -19.11 3.14 -10.92
C SER A 111 -19.81 1.87 -11.45
N PRO A 112 -21.01 1.53 -10.93
CA PRO A 112 -21.78 0.38 -11.38
C PRO A 112 -22.27 0.48 -12.84
N MET A 113 -22.18 1.65 -13.46
CA MET A 113 -22.65 1.87 -14.85
C MET A 113 -21.82 1.05 -15.84
N LYS A 114 -22.49 0.39 -16.79
CA LYS A 114 -21.88 -0.48 -17.81
C LYS A 114 -20.70 0.18 -18.50
N ARG A 115 -20.85 1.40 -19.05
CA ARG A 115 -19.75 2.17 -19.65
C ARG A 115 -18.53 2.37 -18.75
N CYS A 116 -18.71 2.57 -17.44
CA CYS A 116 -17.61 2.76 -16.50
C CYS A 116 -16.88 1.44 -16.28
N VAL A 117 -17.64 0.36 -16.07
CA VAL A 117 -17.06 -0.96 -15.83
C VAL A 117 -16.34 -1.48 -17.08
N GLU A 118 -16.92 -1.30 -18.26
CA GLU A 118 -16.28 -1.64 -19.54
C GLU A 118 -15.00 -0.81 -19.78
N THR A 119 -15.03 0.49 -19.45
CA THR A 119 -13.82 1.33 -19.53
C THR A 119 -12.74 0.82 -18.60
N ALA A 120 -13.08 0.47 -17.35
CA ALA A 120 -12.14 -0.10 -16.40
C ALA A 120 -11.58 -1.44 -16.89
N ARG A 121 -12.45 -2.33 -17.37
CA ARG A 121 -12.07 -3.66 -17.85
C ARG A 121 -11.12 -3.61 -19.04
N LYS A 122 -11.42 -2.76 -20.03
CA LYS A 122 -10.64 -2.66 -21.27
C LYS A 122 -9.40 -1.80 -21.09
N GLY A 123 -9.54 -0.62 -20.50
CA GLY A 123 -8.43 0.31 -20.30
C GLY A 123 -7.42 -0.11 -19.23
N LEU A 124 -7.81 -0.97 -18.28
CA LEU A 124 -6.93 -1.47 -17.21
C LEU A 124 -6.67 -2.98 -17.33
N LEU A 125 -6.71 -3.50 -18.57
CA LEU A 125 -6.58 -4.92 -18.87
C LEU A 125 -5.34 -5.54 -18.22
N GLU A 126 -4.20 -4.85 -18.26
CA GLU A 126 -2.95 -5.34 -17.67
C GLU A 126 -3.04 -5.52 -16.14
N ALA A 127 -3.69 -4.57 -15.45
CA ALA A 127 -3.87 -4.64 -14.00
C ALA A 127 -4.85 -5.75 -13.60
N THR A 128 -5.95 -5.89 -14.36
CA THR A 128 -6.95 -6.94 -14.12
C THR A 128 -6.43 -8.33 -14.46
N GLY A 129 -5.63 -8.47 -15.53
CA GLY A 129 -4.96 -9.73 -15.90
C GLY A 129 -3.97 -10.25 -14.85
N ARG A 130 -3.40 -9.35 -14.03
CA ARG A 130 -2.58 -9.69 -12.86
C ARG A 130 -3.40 -10.08 -11.62
N GLY A 131 -4.73 -10.01 -11.69
CA GLY A 131 -5.63 -10.37 -10.60
C GLY A 131 -6.14 -9.20 -9.76
N VAL A 132 -5.87 -7.93 -10.13
CA VAL A 132 -6.52 -6.79 -9.47
C VAL A 132 -7.98 -6.74 -9.89
N ARG A 133 -8.88 -7.02 -8.96
CA ARG A 133 -10.31 -7.04 -9.26
C ARG A 133 -10.91 -5.63 -9.28
N ILE A 134 -11.85 -5.40 -10.18
CA ILE A 134 -12.66 -4.19 -10.26
C ILE A 134 -13.74 -4.28 -9.20
N GLN A 135 -13.63 -3.45 -8.17
CA GLN A 135 -14.60 -3.34 -7.10
C GLN A 135 -15.67 -2.32 -7.50
N ILE A 136 -16.93 -2.77 -7.51
CA ILE A 136 -18.05 -1.89 -7.85
C ILE A 136 -18.37 -1.04 -6.63
N MET A 137 -18.29 0.28 -6.76
CA MET A 137 -18.60 1.22 -5.69
C MET A 137 -19.84 2.05 -6.11
N PRO A 138 -21.04 1.79 -5.55
CA PRO A 138 -22.28 2.41 -6.00
C PRO A 138 -22.29 3.95 -5.93
N THR A 139 -21.60 4.53 -4.94
CA THR A 139 -21.44 5.99 -4.81
C THR A 139 -20.75 6.61 -6.03
N LEU A 140 -19.92 5.85 -6.76
CA LEU A 140 -19.26 6.33 -7.97
C LEU A 140 -20.19 6.60 -9.16
N ALA A 141 -21.46 6.19 -9.09
CA ALA A 141 -22.47 6.59 -10.07
C ALA A 141 -22.89 8.06 -9.92
N GLY A 142 -22.69 8.68 -8.75
CA GLY A 142 -23.17 10.02 -8.46
C GLY A 142 -24.70 10.14 -8.43
N ARG A 143 -25.20 11.37 -8.36
CA ARG A 143 -26.63 11.68 -8.26
C ARG A 143 -27.10 12.52 -9.45
N ASN A 144 -28.32 12.28 -9.91
CA ASN A 144 -29.05 13.19 -10.78
C ASN A 144 -30.06 13.98 -9.95
N SER A 145 -29.91 15.30 -9.83
CA SER A 145 -30.88 16.14 -9.10
C SER A 145 -31.21 15.61 -7.69
N GLY A 146 -30.21 15.09 -6.97
CA GLY A 146 -30.36 14.51 -5.62
C GLY A 146 -30.73 13.02 -5.58
N ILE A 147 -31.26 12.47 -6.68
CA ILE A 147 -31.63 11.06 -6.79
C ILE A 147 -30.38 10.23 -7.11
N PRO A 148 -30.08 9.19 -6.31
CA PRO A 148 -29.05 8.20 -6.62
C PRO A 148 -29.21 7.67 -8.05
N TRP A 149 -28.16 7.72 -8.87
CA TRP A 149 -28.12 6.86 -10.05
C TRP A 149 -28.01 5.41 -9.55
N THR A 150 -29.15 4.75 -9.42
CA THR A 150 -29.31 3.33 -9.07
C THR A 150 -29.90 2.65 -10.28
N LEU A 151 -29.10 2.52 -11.33
CA LEU A 151 -29.53 1.85 -12.55
C LEU A 151 -28.86 0.49 -12.61
N ARG A 152 -29.53 -0.48 -12.01
CA ARG A 152 -29.56 -1.81 -12.61
C ARG A 152 -31.02 -2.14 -12.79
N GLU A 153 -31.42 -2.39 -14.03
CA GLU A 153 -32.64 -3.14 -14.26
C GLU A 153 -32.37 -4.57 -13.81
N GLU A 154 -33.35 -5.23 -13.16
CA GLU A 154 -33.22 -6.58 -12.58
C GLU A 154 -32.70 -7.64 -13.58
N ASN A 155 -32.82 -7.38 -14.87
CA ASN A 155 -32.41 -8.29 -15.95
C ASN A 155 -30.97 -8.08 -16.46
N GLN A 156 -30.22 -7.09 -15.96
CA GLN A 156 -28.86 -6.76 -16.45
C GLN A 156 -27.72 -7.19 -15.50
N GLU A 157 -28.05 -7.89 -14.40
CA GLU A 157 -27.04 -8.33 -13.42
C GLU A 157 -26.02 -9.33 -13.98
N GLN A 158 -26.38 -10.08 -15.03
CA GLN A 158 -25.51 -11.09 -15.64
C GLN A 158 -24.42 -10.49 -16.55
N ASP A 159 -24.63 -9.30 -17.10
CA ASP A 159 -23.77 -8.69 -18.14
C ASP A 159 -22.42 -8.18 -17.63
N ILE A 160 -22.29 -8.03 -16.30
CA ILE A 160 -21.13 -7.47 -15.63
C ILE A 160 -20.45 -8.52 -14.72
N SER A 161 -20.82 -9.78 -14.89
CA SER A 161 -20.25 -10.89 -14.13
C SER A 161 -18.94 -11.37 -14.76
N GLY A 162 -17.94 -11.66 -13.93
CA GLY A 162 -16.67 -12.20 -14.40
C GLY A 162 -15.62 -12.29 -13.29
N PRO A 163 -14.54 -13.09 -13.49
CA PRO A 163 -13.50 -13.29 -12.49
C PRO A 163 -12.71 -12.01 -12.14
N TRP A 164 -12.84 -10.99 -12.99
CA TRP A 164 -12.22 -9.67 -12.88
C TRP A 164 -13.06 -8.68 -12.05
N VAL A 165 -14.29 -9.02 -11.65
CA VAL A 165 -15.12 -8.21 -10.74
C VAL A 165 -14.94 -8.70 -9.31
N GLY A 166 -14.77 -7.76 -8.39
CA GLY A 166 -14.68 -8.02 -6.95
C GLY A 166 -16.02 -7.84 -6.26
N GLU A 167 -16.02 -8.03 -4.94
CA GLU A 167 -17.17 -7.69 -4.10
C GLU A 167 -17.52 -6.20 -4.22
N VAL A 168 -18.80 -5.88 -4.02
CA VAL A 168 -19.28 -4.50 -4.01
C VAL A 168 -18.61 -3.77 -2.86
N ALA A 169 -17.87 -2.72 -3.19
CA ALA A 169 -17.25 -1.83 -2.22
C ALA A 169 -18.33 -0.94 -1.60
N ASP A 170 -18.67 -1.26 -0.35
CA ASP A 170 -19.53 -0.54 0.59
C ASP A 170 -20.94 -0.13 0.09
N PRO A 171 -22.01 -0.41 0.84
CA PRO A 171 -23.34 0.05 0.50
C PRO A 171 -23.43 1.59 0.53
N ARG A 172 -24.21 2.15 -0.41
CA ARG A 172 -24.34 3.61 -0.57
C ARG A 172 -24.85 4.27 0.71
N SER A 173 -24.03 5.13 1.30
CA SER A 173 -24.38 5.85 2.53
C SER A 173 -25.37 7.01 2.27
N LYS A 174 -25.91 7.59 3.36
CA LYS A 174 -26.69 8.84 3.31
C LYS A 174 -25.84 10.10 3.09
N THR A 175 -24.50 9.99 3.15
CA THR A 175 -23.61 11.14 2.92
C THR A 175 -23.55 11.49 1.43
N LYS A 176 -23.01 12.67 1.09
CA LYS A 176 -22.79 13.04 -0.31
C LYS A 176 -21.72 12.10 -0.90
N ASP A 177 -21.96 11.63 -2.13
CA ASP A 177 -21.14 10.56 -2.72
C ASP A 177 -19.65 10.94 -2.81
N ALA A 178 -19.34 12.20 -3.16
CA ALA A 178 -17.96 12.68 -3.20
C ALA A 178 -17.27 12.67 -1.83
N ASP A 179 -18.00 13.03 -0.77
CA ASP A 179 -17.47 13.02 0.60
C ASP A 179 -17.18 11.59 1.08
N PHE A 180 -18.05 10.65 0.69
CA PHE A 180 -17.82 9.23 0.95
C PHE A 180 -16.53 8.72 0.27
N VAL A 181 -16.37 8.97 -1.03
CA VAL A 181 -15.20 8.53 -1.80
C VAL A 181 -13.91 9.13 -1.22
N ILE A 182 -13.93 10.41 -0.84
CA ILE A 182 -12.79 11.06 -0.18
C ILE A 182 -12.52 10.43 1.19
N GLY A 183 -13.56 10.14 1.98
CA GLY A 183 -13.44 9.47 3.28
C GLY A 183 -12.76 8.10 3.15
N TRP A 184 -13.21 7.31 2.17
CA TRP A 184 -12.66 6.01 1.84
C TRP A 184 -11.20 6.10 1.41
N LEU A 185 -10.86 7.01 0.49
CA LEU A 185 -9.49 7.18 -0.01
C LEU A 185 -8.52 7.68 1.07
N ASN A 186 -9.01 8.43 2.07
CA ASN A 186 -8.24 8.76 3.27
C ASN A 186 -8.06 7.57 4.23
N GLY A 187 -8.71 6.45 3.96
CA GLY A 187 -8.67 5.24 4.78
C GLY A 187 -9.28 5.45 6.17
N LYS A 188 -10.18 6.44 6.36
CA LYS A 188 -10.76 6.72 7.68
C LYS A 188 -11.50 5.52 8.26
N ASP A 189 -12.13 4.74 7.38
CA ASP A 189 -12.98 3.62 7.74
C ASP A 189 -12.33 2.26 7.44
N LEU A 190 -11.08 2.24 6.97
CA LEU A 190 -10.35 1.01 6.66
C LEU A 190 -9.65 0.46 7.90
N SER A 191 -9.68 -0.86 8.06
CA SER A 191 -8.83 -1.55 9.03
C SER A 191 -7.35 -1.29 8.70
N LEU A 192 -6.48 -1.41 9.70
CA LEU A 192 -5.05 -1.16 9.48
C LEU A 192 -4.45 -2.10 8.41
N GLN A 193 -4.86 -3.37 8.42
CA GLN A 193 -4.38 -4.37 7.46
C GLN A 193 -4.81 -4.05 6.02
N GLU A 194 -6.00 -3.49 5.83
CA GLU A 194 -6.48 -3.06 4.51
C GLU A 194 -5.79 -1.77 4.09
N ALA A 195 -5.71 -0.78 4.98
CA ALA A 195 -5.03 0.48 4.72
C ALA A 195 -3.56 0.27 4.28
N GLN A 196 -2.88 -0.76 4.80
CA GLN A 196 -1.52 -1.11 4.40
C GLN A 196 -1.40 -1.65 2.96
N LYS A 197 -2.49 -2.17 2.39
CA LYS A 197 -2.54 -2.70 1.03
C LYS A 197 -2.87 -1.61 0.00
N VAL A 198 -3.51 -0.52 0.42
CA VAL A 198 -3.89 0.61 -0.43
C VAL A 198 -2.67 1.50 -0.73
N LEU A 199 -2.22 1.51 -1.99
CA LEU A 199 -1.05 2.29 -2.42
C LEU A 199 -1.32 3.08 -3.69
N GLU A 200 -1.87 2.45 -4.71
CA GLU A 200 -2.15 3.07 -6.00
C GLU A 200 -3.55 2.62 -6.44
N VAL A 201 -4.47 3.58 -6.47
CA VAL A 201 -5.91 3.35 -6.62
C VAL A 201 -6.38 3.97 -7.91
N VAL A 202 -7.14 3.23 -8.70
CA VAL A 202 -7.85 3.77 -9.87
C VAL A 202 -9.33 3.93 -9.53
N VAL A 203 -9.90 5.07 -9.90
CA VAL A 203 -11.33 5.38 -9.74
C VAL A 203 -11.89 5.71 -11.12
N VAL A 204 -12.81 4.87 -11.62
CA VAL A 204 -13.49 5.05 -12.89
C VAL A 204 -14.93 5.51 -12.64
N SER A 205 -15.29 6.69 -13.14
CA SER A 205 -16.57 7.32 -12.81
C SER A 205 -17.11 8.21 -13.94
N GLN A 206 -18.21 8.91 -13.65
CA GLN A 206 -18.86 9.88 -14.52
C GLN A 206 -18.30 11.29 -14.30
N MET A 207 -18.43 12.13 -15.33
CA MET A 207 -17.96 13.51 -15.29
C MET A 207 -18.51 14.31 -14.09
N GLN A 208 -19.80 14.17 -13.77
CA GLN A 208 -20.47 14.94 -12.74
C GLN A 208 -19.86 14.68 -11.35
N LEU A 209 -19.66 13.40 -11.01
CA LEU A 209 -19.04 13.04 -9.74
C LEU A 209 -17.56 13.43 -9.70
N LEU A 210 -16.83 13.20 -10.80
CA LEU A 210 -15.41 13.60 -10.89
C LEU A 210 -15.23 15.11 -10.74
N GLN A 211 -16.17 15.90 -11.27
CA GLN A 211 -16.20 17.35 -11.09
C GLN A 211 -16.49 17.75 -9.64
N GLU A 212 -17.42 17.07 -8.96
CA GLU A 212 -17.67 17.29 -7.54
C GLU A 212 -16.43 16.94 -6.70
N LEU A 213 -15.81 15.78 -6.96
CA LEU A 213 -14.57 15.36 -6.31
C LEU A 213 -13.47 16.40 -6.51
N LEU A 214 -13.25 16.86 -7.75
CA LEU A 214 -12.25 17.87 -8.08
C LEU A 214 -12.45 19.16 -7.26
N TRP A 215 -13.70 19.60 -7.14
CA TRP A 215 -14.06 20.78 -6.36
C TRP A 215 -13.75 20.59 -4.87
N ARG A 216 -14.11 19.43 -4.30
CA ARG A 216 -13.87 19.10 -2.88
C ARG A 216 -12.39 19.00 -2.53
N ILE A 217 -11.59 18.38 -3.40
CA ILE A 217 -10.14 18.23 -3.20
C ILE A 217 -9.35 19.49 -3.58
N LYS A 218 -10.04 20.57 -4.01
CA LYS A 218 -9.44 21.82 -4.49
C LYS A 218 -8.41 21.59 -5.62
N GLY A 219 -8.66 20.60 -6.48
CA GLY A 219 -7.68 20.11 -7.46
C GLY A 219 -7.51 20.97 -8.73
N GLY A 220 -8.09 22.17 -8.76
CA GLY A 220 -7.98 23.12 -9.88
C GLY A 220 -9.18 23.09 -10.84
N ARG A 221 -8.98 23.62 -12.05
CA ARG A 221 -9.95 23.60 -13.15
C ARG A 221 -9.32 22.91 -14.35
N HIS A 222 -9.72 21.67 -14.61
CA HIS A 222 -9.44 21.00 -15.86
C HIS A 222 -10.73 20.32 -16.36
N GLY A 223 -10.81 20.12 -17.67
CA GLY A 223 -11.88 19.34 -18.26
C GLY A 223 -11.72 17.85 -17.95
N TRP A 224 -12.82 17.12 -18.06
CA TRP A 224 -12.83 15.65 -17.99
C TRP A 224 -13.11 15.10 -19.38
N SER A 225 -12.07 14.94 -20.19
CA SER A 225 -12.19 14.24 -21.47
C SER A 225 -12.47 12.74 -21.24
N ASN A 226 -13.17 12.10 -22.16
CA ASN A 226 -13.49 10.67 -22.08
C ASN A 226 -12.20 9.83 -22.06
N ALA A 227 -12.20 8.76 -21.26
CA ALA A 227 -11.06 7.84 -21.08
C ALA A 227 -9.72 8.52 -20.74
N THR A 228 -9.75 9.72 -20.17
CA THR A 228 -8.55 10.45 -19.77
C THR A 228 -8.27 10.22 -18.30
N ILE A 229 -6.99 10.01 -17.98
CA ILE A 229 -6.48 9.78 -16.63
C ILE A 229 -5.92 11.07 -16.04
N PHE A 230 -6.37 11.41 -14.83
CA PHE A 230 -5.78 12.47 -14.01
C PHE A 230 -5.23 11.85 -12.73
N THR A 231 -3.96 12.13 -12.42
CA THR A 231 -3.26 11.47 -11.32
C THR A 231 -3.02 12.44 -10.17
N TYR A 232 -3.34 12.02 -8.97
CA TYR A 232 -3.14 12.76 -7.73
C TYR A 232 -2.31 11.95 -6.76
N SER A 233 -1.61 12.66 -5.88
CA SER A 233 -1.06 12.09 -4.66
C SER A 233 -1.89 12.54 -3.47
N LEU A 234 -2.28 11.61 -2.62
CA LEU A 234 -2.93 11.84 -1.34
C LEU A 234 -1.95 11.49 -0.23
N ASN A 235 -1.58 12.44 0.62
CA ASN A 235 -0.69 12.16 1.75
C ASN A 235 -1.45 11.69 2.99
N ASP A 236 -0.69 11.25 4.00
CA ASP A 236 -1.16 10.86 5.33
C ASP A 236 -2.02 11.91 6.06
N LYS A 237 -1.87 13.19 5.72
CA LYS A 237 -2.67 14.31 6.26
C LYS A 237 -3.95 14.59 5.46
N GLY A 238 -4.26 13.77 4.45
CA GLY A 238 -5.43 13.95 3.60
C GLY A 238 -5.30 15.09 2.58
N LYS A 239 -4.09 15.60 2.33
CA LYS A 239 -3.82 16.62 1.33
C LYS A 239 -3.64 15.99 -0.04
N TRP A 240 -4.44 16.47 -0.99
CA TRP A 240 -4.39 16.10 -2.40
C TRP A 240 -3.43 17.02 -3.16
N THR A 241 -2.65 16.45 -4.08
CA THR A 241 -1.78 17.22 -4.99
C THR A 241 -1.86 16.62 -6.39
N HIS A 242 -2.22 17.43 -7.37
CA HIS A 242 -2.26 17.00 -8.77
C HIS A 242 -0.85 16.76 -9.29
N SER A 243 -0.63 15.59 -9.90
CA SER A 243 0.67 15.17 -10.41
C SER A 243 0.68 15.21 -11.93
N GLN A 244 1.26 16.27 -12.49
CA GLN A 244 1.40 16.45 -13.95
C GLN A 244 2.65 15.76 -14.53
N HIS A 245 3.61 15.38 -13.68
CA HIS A 245 4.90 14.84 -14.10
C HIS A 245 5.10 13.41 -13.60
N PRO A 246 5.38 12.44 -14.51
CA PRO A 246 5.63 11.04 -14.15
C PRO A 246 6.71 10.85 -13.07
N LYS A 247 7.77 11.67 -13.09
CA LYS A 247 8.87 11.62 -12.11
C LYS A 247 8.40 11.78 -10.65
N ASN A 248 7.34 12.55 -10.42
CA ASN A 248 6.79 12.74 -9.08
C ASN A 248 6.14 11.44 -8.59
N ILE A 249 5.42 10.74 -9.47
CA ILE A 249 4.77 9.46 -9.15
C ILE A 249 5.80 8.36 -8.89
N ASP A 250 6.86 8.29 -9.71
CA ASP A 250 7.92 7.30 -9.51
C ASP A 250 8.64 7.48 -8.17
N SER A 251 8.86 8.74 -7.76
CA SER A 251 9.42 9.05 -6.44
C SER A 251 8.52 8.57 -5.29
N LEU A 252 7.19 8.72 -5.43
CA LEU A 252 6.22 8.22 -4.45
C LEU A 252 6.23 6.69 -4.39
N ARG A 253 6.31 6.00 -5.53
CA ARG A 253 6.40 4.54 -5.61
C ARG A 253 7.65 4.01 -4.90
N VAL A 254 8.79 4.68 -5.05
CA VAL A 254 10.03 4.33 -4.32
C VAL A 254 9.82 4.46 -2.81
N LEU A 255 9.23 5.57 -2.36
CA LEU A 255 8.93 5.77 -0.93
C LEU A 255 7.97 4.70 -0.38
N GLN A 256 6.93 4.33 -1.14
CA GLN A 256 6.00 3.27 -0.76
C GLN A 256 6.70 1.90 -0.65
N GLN A 257 7.66 1.59 -1.52
CA GLN A 257 8.42 0.35 -1.47
C GLN A 257 9.34 0.28 -0.24
N VAL A 258 10.02 1.39 0.09
CA VAL A 258 10.84 1.48 1.31
C VAL A 258 9.97 1.29 2.54
N TRP A 259 8.87 2.03 2.63
CA TRP A 259 7.90 1.92 3.73
C TRP A 259 7.35 0.49 3.89
N ARG A 260 6.99 -0.20 2.81
CA ARG A 260 6.53 -1.59 2.87
C ARG A 260 7.56 -2.54 3.47
N ARG A 261 8.85 -2.35 3.15
CA ARG A 261 9.94 -3.15 3.74
C ARG A 261 10.06 -2.90 5.22
N GLU A 262 10.02 -1.63 5.65
CA GLU A 262 10.11 -1.26 7.07
C GLU A 262 8.98 -1.86 7.91
N ILE A 263 7.74 -1.84 7.39
CA ILE A 263 6.58 -2.48 8.06
C ILE A 263 6.77 -4.00 8.16
N GLY A 264 7.26 -4.64 7.10
CA GLY A 264 7.58 -6.08 7.11
C GLY A 264 8.64 -6.45 8.15
N ASP A 265 9.74 -5.69 8.19
CA ASP A 265 10.83 -5.90 9.14
C ASP A 265 10.38 -5.68 10.59
N ALA A 266 9.54 -4.67 10.83
CA ALA A 266 8.96 -4.40 12.13
C ALA A 266 8.05 -5.55 12.60
N ALA A 267 7.23 -6.11 11.70
CA ALA A 267 6.36 -7.25 12.01
C ALA A 267 7.17 -8.50 12.38
N VAL A 268 8.24 -8.80 11.63
CA VAL A 268 9.14 -9.94 11.92
C VAL A 268 9.85 -9.76 13.26
N LYS A 269 10.33 -8.54 13.56
CA LYS A 269 10.96 -8.23 14.86
C LYS A 269 9.98 -8.40 16.02
N LYS A 270 8.72 -7.99 15.84
CA LYS A 270 7.67 -8.14 16.85
C LYS A 270 7.37 -9.61 17.13
N GLN A 271 7.20 -10.43 16.09
CA GLN A 271 6.98 -11.87 16.22
C GLN A 271 8.13 -12.57 16.97
N LYS A 272 9.38 -12.28 16.59
CA LYS A 272 10.56 -12.85 17.30
C LYS A 272 10.57 -12.46 18.78
N LYS A 273 10.21 -11.23 19.11
CA LYS A 273 10.14 -10.76 20.50
C LYS A 273 9.04 -11.50 21.28
N GLU A 274 7.87 -11.70 20.67
CA GLU A 274 6.76 -12.44 21.28
C GLU A 274 7.11 -13.92 21.50
N GLU A 275 7.81 -14.57 20.56
CA GLU A 275 8.32 -15.94 20.73
C GLU A 275 9.33 -16.05 21.87
N ILE A 276 10.26 -15.08 21.99
CA ILE A 276 11.22 -15.04 23.09
C ILE A 276 10.48 -14.89 24.43
N ILE A 277 9.51 -13.98 24.51
CA ILE A 277 8.71 -13.77 25.73
C ILE A 277 7.90 -15.03 26.06
N LYS A 278 7.33 -15.70 25.06
CA LYS A 278 6.59 -16.95 25.26
C LYS A 278 7.48 -18.06 25.81
N LYS A 279 8.66 -18.27 25.22
CA LYS A 279 9.66 -19.22 25.72
C LYS A 279 10.08 -18.89 27.15
N GLN A 280 10.38 -17.61 27.44
CA GLN A 280 10.73 -17.18 28.80
C GLN A 280 9.61 -17.46 29.81
N LYS A 281 8.35 -17.24 29.43
CA LYS A 281 7.20 -17.56 30.29
C LYS A 281 7.05 -19.05 30.52
N GLU A 282 7.15 -19.87 29.46
CA GLU A 282 7.08 -21.33 29.56
C GLU A 282 8.24 -21.87 30.42
N ASP A 283 9.46 -21.38 30.21
CA ASP A 283 10.64 -21.78 30.98
C ASP A 283 10.53 -21.38 32.46
N SER A 284 9.81 -20.30 32.79
CA SER A 284 9.64 -19.80 34.16
C SER A 284 8.56 -20.51 35.00
N ILE A 285 7.82 -21.46 34.42
CA ILE A 285 6.79 -22.24 35.16
C ILE A 285 7.50 -23.12 36.20
N LEU A 286 7.06 -23.12 37.45
CA LEU A 286 7.61 -24.01 38.47
C LEU A 286 6.95 -25.38 38.39
N VAL A 287 7.76 -26.44 38.39
CA VAL A 287 7.33 -27.83 38.32
C VAL A 287 8.05 -28.62 39.40
N VAL A 288 7.34 -29.57 40.01
CA VAL A 288 7.93 -30.50 40.97
C VAL A 288 8.52 -31.67 40.20
N ASP A 289 9.84 -31.84 40.28
CA ASP A 289 10.50 -33.04 39.79
C ASP A 289 10.21 -34.19 40.76
N ARG A 290 9.50 -35.23 40.29
CA ARG A 290 9.10 -36.37 41.14
C ARG A 290 10.27 -37.25 41.55
N GLU A 291 11.39 -37.22 40.83
CA GLU A 291 12.53 -38.09 41.13
C GLU A 291 13.44 -37.49 42.19
N THR A 292 13.61 -36.17 42.20
CA THR A 292 14.42 -35.45 43.21
C THR A 292 13.57 -34.79 44.30
N ASN A 293 12.25 -34.70 44.09
CA ASN A 293 11.30 -34.01 44.95
C ASN A 293 11.62 -32.51 45.14
N GLU A 294 12.32 -31.91 44.18
CA GLU A 294 12.67 -30.48 44.17
C GLU A 294 11.70 -29.68 43.29
N ILE A 295 11.48 -28.41 43.67
CA ILE A 295 10.75 -27.44 42.84
C ILE A 295 11.77 -26.78 41.92
N VAL A 296 11.65 -27.02 40.62
CA VAL A 296 12.55 -26.50 39.59
C VAL A 296 11.76 -25.72 38.54
N THR A 297 12.43 -24.88 37.77
CA THR A 297 11.79 -24.24 36.62
C THR A 297 11.53 -25.27 35.51
N PHE A 298 10.52 -25.06 34.68
CA PHE A 298 10.17 -25.98 33.60
C PHE A 298 11.30 -26.10 32.57
N GLY A 299 12.05 -25.02 32.34
CA GLY A 299 13.26 -25.05 31.52
C GLY A 299 14.36 -25.95 32.09
N GLU A 300 14.56 -25.95 33.42
CA GLU A 300 15.49 -26.85 34.11
C GLU A 300 14.97 -28.30 34.09
N PHE A 301 13.67 -28.50 34.33
CA PHE A 301 13.03 -29.80 34.25
C PHE A 301 13.20 -30.44 32.86
N GLN A 302 13.05 -29.66 31.78
CA GLN A 302 13.30 -30.14 30.41
C GLN A 302 14.76 -30.54 30.17
N LYS A 303 15.73 -29.84 30.77
CA LYS A 303 17.15 -30.23 30.70
C LYS A 303 17.39 -31.54 31.44
N PHE A 304 16.87 -31.68 32.66
CA PHE A 304 16.98 -32.91 33.43
C PHE A 304 16.35 -34.10 32.70
N LEU A 305 15.16 -33.94 32.12
CA LEU A 305 14.54 -34.99 31.31
C LEU A 305 15.42 -35.42 30.13
N LYS A 306 16.02 -34.47 29.40
CA LYS A 306 16.90 -34.78 28.26
C LYS A 306 18.19 -35.47 28.69
N GLU A 307 18.76 -35.07 29.82
CA GLU A 307 19.99 -35.68 30.36
C GLU A 307 19.72 -37.10 30.89
N ARG A 308 18.61 -37.29 31.63
CA ARG A 308 18.22 -38.59 32.19
C ARG A 308 17.81 -39.60 31.11
N HIS A 309 17.10 -39.14 30.09
CA HIS A 309 16.64 -39.96 28.97
C HIS A 309 17.49 -39.82 27.70
N ALA A 310 18.74 -39.34 27.81
CA ALA A 310 19.62 -39.08 26.67
C ALA A 310 19.81 -40.30 25.75
N LYS A 311 19.77 -41.51 26.31
CA LYS A 311 19.88 -42.77 25.56
C LYS A 311 18.62 -43.11 24.76
N GLU A 312 17.43 -42.79 25.28
CA GLU A 312 16.13 -43.04 24.61
C GLU A 312 15.84 -41.99 23.52
N PHE A 313 16.30 -40.75 23.71
CA PHE A 313 16.22 -39.69 22.70
C PHE A 313 17.22 -39.87 21.54
N GLN A 314 18.39 -40.49 21.79
CA GLN A 314 19.35 -40.80 20.71
C GLN A 314 18.90 -41.96 19.80
N GLU A 315 18.08 -42.89 20.29
CA GLU A 315 17.54 -43.98 19.47
C GLU A 315 16.43 -43.52 18.51
N THR A 316 15.77 -42.40 18.79
CA THR A 316 14.67 -41.87 17.95
C THR A 316 15.14 -40.93 16.83
N GLU A 317 16.33 -40.35 16.90
CA GLU A 317 16.92 -39.53 15.81
C GLU A 317 17.59 -40.35 14.70
N ASN A 318 17.62 -41.69 14.79
CA ASN A 318 18.34 -42.52 13.81
C ASN A 318 17.49 -43.66 13.20
N PRO A 319 16.47 -43.39 12.36
CA PRO A 319 15.73 -44.46 11.69
C PRO A 319 16.44 -45.04 10.45
N VAL A 320 17.53 -44.45 9.96
CA VAL A 320 18.02 -44.74 8.59
C VAL A 320 19.27 -45.63 8.53
N ALA A 321 19.99 -45.87 9.62
CA ALA A 321 21.27 -46.58 9.56
C ALA A 321 21.20 -48.12 9.77
N LYS A 322 20.01 -48.74 9.91
CA LYS A 322 19.87 -50.19 10.21
C LYS A 322 19.25 -51.04 9.11
N ARG A 323 19.32 -50.61 7.84
CA ARG A 323 18.99 -51.46 6.68
C ARG A 323 20.14 -51.55 5.68
N ARG A 324 21.28 -52.09 6.12
CA ARG A 324 22.27 -52.67 5.21
C ARG A 324 23.22 -53.60 5.98
N ARG A 325 22.76 -54.83 6.23
CA ARG A 325 23.56 -56.06 6.24
C ARG A 325 22.66 -57.25 6.54
N ARG A 326 22.83 -58.31 5.74
CA ARG A 326 22.09 -59.59 5.68
C ARG A 326 20.85 -59.49 4.77
N ARG A 327 20.76 -60.14 3.62
CA ARG A 327 21.52 -61.26 3.01
C ARG A 327 21.82 -60.94 1.56
#